data_AF-A0A964HDH1-F1
#
_entry.id   AF-A0A964HDH1-F1
#
_cell.length_a   1.000
_cell.length_b   1.000
_cell.length_c   1.000
_cell.angle_alpha   90.00
_cell.angle_beta   90.00
_cell.angle_gamma   90.00
#
_symmetry.space_group_name_H-M   'P 1'
#
loop_
_entity.id
_entity.type
_entity.pdbx_description
1 polymer ?
#
loop_
_entity_poly.entity_id
_entity_poly.type
_entity_poly.pdbx_seq_one_letter_code
_entity_poly.pdbx_strand_id
1 'polypeptide(L)' 'MLRRELGPEFVILTPGIRPAGGEAGDQKRFLTPAEAIRLGADYLVVGRPITAAQDPAAAAAAIMKEIADALR' A
#
# COMPACT_ATOMS: atom_id res chain seq x y z
N MET A 1 3.81 15.89 -9.37
CA MET A 1 4.35 14.50 -9.36
C MET A 1 5.42 14.48 -8.29
N LEU A 2 5.08 14.13 -7.04
CA LEU A 2 5.88 14.46 -5.85
C LEU A 2 7.34 14.02 -5.96
N ARG A 3 7.60 12.78 -6.39
CA ARG A 3 8.95 12.25 -6.61
C ARG A 3 9.80 13.09 -7.57
N ARG A 4 9.20 13.58 -8.64
CA ARG A 4 9.88 14.38 -9.66
C ARG A 4 10.23 15.78 -9.16
N GLU A 5 9.42 16.33 -8.27
CA GLU A 5 9.57 17.70 -7.77
C GLU A 5 10.44 17.79 -6.51
N LEU A 6 10.44 16.75 -5.69
CA LEU A 6 11.12 16.74 -4.38
C LEU A 6 12.41 15.90 -4.37
N GLY A 7 12.70 15.18 -5.46
CA GLY A 7 13.90 14.37 -5.60
C GLY A 7 13.82 13.01 -4.88
N PRO A 8 14.87 12.17 -4.98
CA PRO A 8 14.87 10.80 -4.44
C PRO A 8 14.94 10.74 -2.91
N GLU A 9 15.55 11.72 -2.25
CA GLU A 9 15.72 11.75 -0.78
C GLU A 9 14.41 12.04 -0.03
N PHE A 10 13.39 12.57 -0.72
CA PHE A 10 12.13 12.93 -0.08
C PHE A 10 11.28 11.69 0.21
N VAL A 11 11.03 11.37 1.47
CA VAL A 11 10.23 10.20 1.82
C VAL A 11 8.74 10.43 1.50
N ILE A 12 8.14 9.53 0.71
CA ILE A 12 6.71 9.50 0.37
C ILE A 12 6.04 8.38 1.15
N LEU A 13 5.31 8.76 2.20
CA LEU A 13 4.49 7.88 3.03
C LEU A 13 3.03 7.93 2.56
N THR A 14 2.50 6.78 2.14
CA THR A 14 1.17 6.67 1.50
C THR A 14 0.19 5.89 2.37
N PRO A 15 -0.78 6.54 3.02
CA PRO A 15 -1.86 5.87 3.74
C PRO A 15 -3.02 5.47 2.83
N GLY A 16 -3.92 4.63 3.34
CA GLY A 16 -5.12 4.20 2.60
C GLY A 16 -4.85 3.07 1.61
N ILE A 17 -3.96 2.14 1.98
CA ILE A 17 -3.59 0.99 1.16
C ILE A 17 -4.53 -0.20 1.43
N ARG A 18 -5.03 -0.85 0.37
CA ARG A 18 -5.89 -2.04 0.45
C ARG A 18 -5.53 -3.06 -0.64
N PRO A 19 -5.45 -4.36 -0.33
CA PRO A 19 -5.27 -5.40 -1.35
C PRO A 19 -6.38 -5.39 -2.41
N ALA A 20 -6.07 -5.85 -3.62
CA ALA A 20 -7.05 -6.04 -4.66
C ALA A 20 -8.19 -6.98 -4.18
N GLY A 21 -9.44 -6.53 -4.30
CA GLY A 21 -10.62 -7.28 -3.85
C GLY A 21 -10.99 -7.10 -2.36
N GLY A 22 -10.25 -6.29 -1.60
CA GLY A 22 -10.67 -5.89 -0.24
C GLY A 22 -11.90 -4.98 -0.27
N GLU A 23 -12.81 -5.13 0.70
CA GLU A 23 -13.98 -4.25 0.81
C GLU A 23 -13.56 -2.78 0.93
N ALA A 24 -14.30 -1.85 0.31
CA ALA A 24 -13.97 -0.42 0.31
C ALA A 24 -14.20 0.26 1.68
N GLY A 25 -15.12 -0.27 2.50
CA GLY A 25 -15.53 0.36 3.76
C GLY A 25 -15.85 1.87 3.59
N ASP A 26 -15.35 2.68 4.51
CA ASP A 26 -15.49 4.14 4.62
C ASP A 26 -14.48 4.97 3.81
N GLN A 27 -13.57 4.35 3.06
CA GLN A 27 -12.59 5.10 2.24
C GLN A 27 -13.05 5.25 0.79
N LYS A 28 -13.31 6.50 0.37
CA LYS A 28 -13.69 6.85 -1.01
C LYS A 28 -12.57 6.69 -2.04
N ARG A 29 -11.30 6.69 -1.61
CA ARG A 29 -10.13 6.50 -2.46
C ARG A 29 -9.11 5.65 -1.69
N PHE A 30 -8.72 4.54 -2.29
CA PHE A 30 -7.64 3.67 -1.81
C PHE A 30 -6.75 3.30 -2.99
N LEU A 31 -5.53 2.88 -2.70
CA LEU A 31 -4.63 2.28 -3.67
C LEU A 31 -4.32 0.85 -3.26
N THR A 32 -4.08 0.00 -4.23
CA THR A 32 -3.40 -1.26 -4.00
C THR A 32 -1.93 -1.03 -3.63
N PRO A 33 -1.29 -1.95 -2.87
CA PRO A 33 0.14 -1.91 -2.65
C PRO A 33 0.94 -1.72 -3.95
N ALA A 34 0.59 -2.46 -5.01
CA ALA A 34 1.26 -2.35 -6.30
C ALA A 34 1.10 -0.97 -6.96
N GLU A 35 -0.08 -0.37 -6.92
CA GLU A 35 -0.31 0.98 -7.47
C GLU A 35 0.50 2.04 -6.70
N ALA A 36 0.53 1.96 -5.37
CA ALA A 36 1.27 2.92 -4.56
C ALA A 36 2.78 2.89 -4.86
N ILE A 37 3.36 1.69 -5.03
CA ILE A 37 4.76 1.52 -5.42
C ILE A 37 5.03 2.12 -6.80
N ARG A 38 4.18 1.83 -7.79
CA ARG A 38 4.32 2.40 -9.15
C ARG A 38 4.23 3.92 -9.17
N LEU A 39 3.51 4.52 -8.23
CA LEU A 39 3.42 5.97 -8.06
C LEU A 39 4.61 6.58 -7.28
N GLY A 40 5.54 5.75 -6.80
CA GLY A 40 6.78 6.17 -6.16
C GLY A 40 6.70 6.32 -4.64
N ALA A 41 5.79 5.60 -3.98
CA ALA A 41 5.73 5.51 -2.53
C ALA A 41 6.94 4.76 -1.96
N ASP A 42 7.51 5.28 -0.87
CA ASP A 42 8.59 4.60 -0.13
C ASP A 42 8.03 3.77 1.03
N TYR A 43 6.96 4.27 1.68
CA TYR A 43 6.29 3.59 2.77
C TYR A 43 4.79 3.53 2.56
N LEU A 44 4.23 2.38 2.93
CA LEU A 44 2.79 2.09 2.85
C LEU A 44 2.23 1.99 4.26
N VAL A 45 1.17 2.75 4.55
CA VAL A 45 0.44 2.62 5.81
C VAL A 45 -0.82 1.79 5.60
N VAL A 46 -0.77 0.56 6.10
CA VAL A 46 -1.87 -0.39 6.07
C VAL A 46 -2.46 -0.55 7.47
N GLY A 47 -3.74 -0.25 7.61
CA GLY A 47 -4.47 -0.41 8.88
C GLY A 47 -5.39 -1.62 8.86
N ARG A 48 -6.69 -1.36 8.74
CA ARG A 48 -7.76 -2.38 8.80
C ARG A 48 -7.57 -3.62 7.92
N PRO A 49 -7.00 -3.55 6.70
CA PRO A 49 -6.74 -4.76 5.92
C PRO A 49 -5.87 -5.79 6.65
N ILE A 50 -5.03 -5.37 7.60
CA ILE A 50 -4.25 -6.26 8.46
C ILE A 50 -4.97 -6.44 9.81
N THR A 51 -5.32 -5.34 10.48
CA THR A 51 -5.76 -5.41 11.88
C THR A 51 -7.16 -6.01 12.08
N ALA A 52 -8.00 -6.01 11.05
CA ALA A 52 -9.35 -6.59 11.08
C ALA A 52 -9.45 -7.92 10.31
N ALA A 53 -8.34 -8.44 9.78
CA ALA A 53 -8.33 -9.73 9.10
C ALA A 53 -8.52 -10.88 10.11
N GLN A 54 -9.10 -11.98 9.65
CA GLN A 54 -9.21 -13.21 10.46
C GLN A 54 -7.82 -13.77 10.81
N ASP A 55 -6.87 -13.64 9.89
CA ASP A 55 -5.46 -13.95 10.10
C ASP A 55 -4.60 -12.73 9.69
N PRO A 56 -4.22 -11.88 10.66
CA PRO A 56 -3.40 -10.70 10.40
C PRO A 56 -2.02 -11.03 9.81
N ALA A 57 -1.43 -12.16 10.19
CA ALA A 57 -0.11 -12.56 9.71
C ALA A 57 -0.18 -12.97 8.23
N ALA A 58 -1.18 -13.77 7.87
CA ALA A 58 -1.42 -14.13 6.47
C ALA A 58 -1.76 -12.90 5.61
N ALA A 59 -2.57 -11.96 6.12
CA ALA A 59 -2.89 -10.72 5.42
C ALA A 59 -1.65 -9.86 5.17
N ALA A 60 -0.80 -9.68 6.19
CA ALA A 60 0.46 -8.96 6.05
C ALA A 60 1.41 -9.65 5.05
N ALA A 61 1.51 -10.99 5.10
CA ALA A 61 2.34 -11.76 4.17
C ALA A 61 1.86 -11.62 2.71
N ALA A 62 0.55 -11.63 2.47
CA ALA A 62 -0.02 -11.42 1.14
C ALA A 62 0.30 -10.02 0.59
N ILE A 63 0.20 -8.99 1.43
CA ILE A 63 0.57 -7.61 1.06
C ILE A 63 2.06 -7.51 0.73
N MET A 64 2.93 -8.11 1.57
CA MET A 64 4.37 -8.16 1.32
C MET A 64 4.71 -8.86 0.00
N LYS A 65 3.98 -9.93 -0.33
CA LYS A 65 4.13 -10.62 -1.62
C LYS A 65 3.75 -9.70 -2.79
N GLU A 66 2.63 -8.97 -2.68
CA GLU A 66 2.21 -8.03 -3.72
C GLU A 66 3.25 -6.90 -3.92
N ILE A 67 3.80 -6.37 -2.82
CA ILE A 67 4.89 -5.38 -2.84
C ILE A 67 6.12 -5.95 -3.57
N ALA A 68 6.55 -7.16 -3.21
CA ALA A 68 7.71 -7.82 -3.82
C ALA A 68 7.49 -8.08 -5.32
N ASP A 69 6.28 -8.49 -5.71
CA ASP A 69 5.92 -8.73 -7.11
C ASP A 69 5.90 -7.41 -7.91
N ALA A 70 5.53 -6.28 -7.30
CA ALA A 70 5.51 -4.96 -7.93
C ALA A 70 6.88 -4.28 -8.05
N LEU A 71 7.87 -4.72 -7.27
CA LEU A 71 9.26 -4.22 -7.30
C LEU A 71 10.16 -4.97 -8.29
N ARG A 72 9.67 -6.07 -8.87
CA ARG A 72 10.36 -6.77 -9.97
C ARG A 72 10.14 -6.07 -11.29
#